data_AF-A0A356FZ57-F1
#
_entry.id   AF-A0A356FZ57-F1
#
_cell.length_a   1.000
_cell.length_b   1.000
_cell.length_c   1.000
_cell.angle_alpha   90.00
_cell.angle_beta   90.00
_cell.angle_gamma   90.00
#
_symmetry.space_group_name_H-M   'P 1'
#
loop_
_entity.id
_entity.type
_entity.pdbx_description
1 polymer ?
#
loop_
_entity_poly.entity_id
_entity_poly.type
_entity_poly.pdbx_seq_one_letter_code
_entity_poly.pdbx_strand_id
1 'polypeptide(L)'
;MAEYKYLHEKRKRPHQKEPKSQERLDAERGKFSFTEINGFKLKEVDWEVPPLQVRKRKRAQFAKIRVEFLKELGRNHEAELREMGMSEKDIKQVKKGTNPNGYNVHHKFPIHGGGQNEFSNFILMPIKEHDELHHKVMDPQVQNMQTGDKKKVIIPWTDDMVYVSPEKKKARQNAAIIAKAANRSR
;
A
#
# COMPACT_ATOMS: atom_id res chain seq x y z
N MET A 1 -25.32 -7.00 62.91
CA MET A 1 -24.89 -7.51 61.58
C MET A 1 -24.95 -6.34 60.61
N ALA A 2 -23.82 -5.96 60.00
CA ALA A 2 -23.69 -4.72 59.23
C ALA A 2 -24.20 -4.89 57.79
N GLU A 3 -25.07 -3.97 57.37
CA GLU A 3 -25.70 -3.92 56.05
C GLU A 3 -24.76 -3.20 55.06
N TYR A 4 -24.14 -3.96 54.15
CA TYR A 4 -23.27 -3.40 53.11
C TYR A 4 -24.10 -2.85 51.95
N LYS A 5 -24.27 -1.53 51.89
CA LYS A 5 -24.77 -0.81 50.70
C LYS A 5 -23.71 -0.82 49.60
N TYR A 6 -23.90 -1.65 48.58
CA TYR A 6 -23.11 -1.55 47.34
C TYR A 6 -23.52 -0.29 46.58
N LEU A 7 -22.66 0.74 46.61
CA LEU A 7 -22.72 1.86 45.68
C LEU A 7 -22.39 1.34 44.27
N HIS A 8 -23.42 1.12 43.45
CA HIS A 8 -23.26 0.91 42.02
C HIS A 8 -22.96 2.24 41.34
N GLU A 9 -21.68 2.55 41.16
CA GLU A 9 -21.25 3.66 40.32
C GLU A 9 -21.42 3.27 38.85
N LYS A 10 -22.30 3.97 38.11
CA LYS A 10 -22.57 3.69 36.70
C LYS A 10 -21.30 3.94 35.88
N ARG A 11 -20.65 2.87 35.42
CA ARG A 11 -19.56 2.94 34.43
C ARG A 11 -20.02 3.73 33.19
N LYS A 12 -19.21 4.71 32.76
CA LYS A 12 -19.44 5.46 31.50
C LYS A 12 -19.57 4.47 30.34
N ARG A 13 -20.60 4.66 29.50
CA ARG A 13 -20.87 3.81 28.33
C ARG A 13 -19.69 3.90 27.34
N PRO A 14 -19.12 2.77 26.88
CA PRO A 14 -17.88 2.74 26.07
C PRO A 14 -18.05 3.17 24.59
N HIS A 15 -19.08 3.96 24.26
CA HIS A 15 -19.49 4.21 22.86
C HIS A 15 -19.75 5.68 22.50
N GLN A 16 -19.14 6.63 23.20
CA GLN A 16 -18.96 7.96 22.59
C GLN A 16 -17.74 7.89 21.68
N LYS A 17 -17.96 7.80 20.36
CA LYS A 17 -16.89 7.94 19.37
C LYS A 17 -16.23 9.30 19.60
N GLU A 18 -14.95 9.31 19.92
CA GLU A 18 -14.18 10.54 19.99
C GLU A 18 -14.31 11.32 18.67
N PRO A 19 -14.37 12.66 18.72
CA PRO A 19 -14.41 13.46 17.51
C PRO A 19 -13.18 13.15 16.66
N LYS A 20 -13.38 13.04 15.34
CA LYS A 20 -12.28 12.81 14.40
C LYS A 20 -11.26 13.94 14.55
N SER A 21 -9.97 13.60 14.58
CA SER A 21 -8.89 14.59 14.55
C SER A 21 -8.97 15.42 13.27
N GLN A 22 -8.45 16.65 13.32
CA GLN A 22 -8.38 17.54 12.15
C GLN A 22 -7.61 16.87 11.00
N GLU A 23 -6.53 16.17 11.31
CA GLU A 23 -5.75 15.39 10.33
C GLU A 23 -6.61 14.36 9.59
N ARG A 24 -7.51 13.66 10.29
CA ARG A 24 -8.41 12.69 9.66
C ARG A 24 -9.45 13.37 8.77
N LEU A 25 -9.97 14.52 9.18
CA LEU A 25 -10.90 15.31 8.37
C LEU A 25 -10.24 15.85 7.10
N ASP A 26 -8.97 16.27 7.20
CA ASP A 26 -8.18 16.72 6.06
C ASP A 26 -7.86 15.55 5.12
N ALA A 27 -7.48 14.38 5.66
CA ALA A 27 -7.27 13.16 4.88
C ALA A 27 -8.55 12.72 4.14
N GLU A 28 -9.74 12.81 4.75
CA GLU A 28 -11.03 12.55 4.10
C GLU A 28 -11.28 13.46 2.87
N ARG A 29 -10.72 14.68 2.91
CA ARG A 29 -10.77 15.67 1.83
C ARG A 29 -9.59 15.55 0.85
N GLY A 30 -8.71 14.56 1.03
CA GLY A 30 -7.51 14.38 0.21
C GLY A 30 -6.40 15.40 0.48
N LYS A 31 -6.44 16.08 1.63
CA LYS A 31 -5.42 17.04 2.05
C LYS A 31 -4.43 16.36 2.98
N PHE A 32 -3.17 16.30 2.56
CA PHE A 32 -2.08 15.70 3.30
C PHE A 32 -0.98 16.73 3.56
N SER A 33 -0.34 16.66 4.73
CA SER A 33 0.81 17.50 5.08
C SER A 33 2.11 17.03 4.42
N PHE A 34 2.08 15.88 3.73
CA PHE A 34 3.21 15.27 3.04
C PHE A 34 2.89 15.07 1.56
N THR A 35 3.92 15.04 0.72
CA THR A 35 3.83 14.79 -0.73
C THR A 35 4.29 13.40 -1.13
N GLU A 36 4.93 12.68 -0.20
CA GLU A 36 5.47 11.34 -0.39
C GLU A 36 5.29 10.52 0.89
N ILE A 37 5.01 9.22 0.74
CA ILE A 37 4.94 8.26 1.85
C ILE A 37 5.61 6.96 1.41
N ASN A 38 6.55 6.44 2.20
CA ASN A 38 7.28 5.21 1.89
C ASN A 38 7.90 5.17 0.47
N GLY A 39 8.31 6.30 -0.11
CA GLY A 39 8.86 6.31 -1.47
C GLY A 39 7.81 6.44 -2.57
N PHE A 40 6.53 6.51 -2.23
CA PHE A 40 5.41 6.69 -3.15
C PHE A 40 5.02 8.16 -3.18
N LYS A 41 5.01 8.74 -4.37
CA LYS A 41 4.52 10.11 -4.58
C LYS A 41 3.00 10.11 -4.55
N LEU A 42 2.43 11.17 -4.01
CA LEU A 42 0.98 11.36 -4.07
C LEU A 42 0.56 11.83 -5.47
N LYS A 43 -0.43 11.15 -6.03
CA LYS A 43 -1.01 11.46 -7.35
C LYS A 43 -2.52 11.56 -7.24
N GLU A 44 -3.11 12.57 -7.86
CA GLU A 44 -4.55 12.66 -8.02
C GLU A 44 -5.03 11.77 -9.16
N VAL A 45 -6.10 11.01 -8.92
CA VAL A 45 -6.76 10.16 -9.92
C VAL A 45 -8.28 10.35 -9.85
N ASP A 46 -8.93 10.13 -10.99
CA ASP A 46 -10.37 10.00 -11.03
C ASP A 46 -10.77 8.61 -10.50
N TRP A 47 -11.55 8.60 -9.43
CA TRP A 47 -12.02 7.41 -8.76
C TRP A 47 -13.49 7.20 -9.05
N GLU A 48 -13.84 6.04 -9.58
CA GLU A 48 -15.23 5.62 -9.78
C GLU A 48 -15.41 4.21 -9.21
N VAL A 49 -16.37 4.03 -8.31
CA VAL A 49 -16.60 2.71 -7.71
C VAL A 49 -17.36 1.81 -8.70
N PRO A 50 -16.72 0.77 -9.27
CA PRO A 50 -17.36 -0.04 -10.29
C PRO A 50 -18.44 -0.94 -9.68
N PRO A 51 -19.38 -1.45 -10.52
CA PRO A 51 -20.36 -2.44 -10.11
C PRO A 51 -19.73 -3.63 -9.40
N LEU A 52 -20.42 -4.15 -8.38
CA LEU A 52 -19.93 -5.25 -7.54
C LEU A 52 -19.48 -6.46 -8.38
N GLN A 53 -20.23 -6.81 -9.43
CA GLN A 53 -19.91 -7.94 -10.31
C GLN A 53 -18.60 -7.74 -11.08
N VAL A 54 -18.33 -6.50 -11.53
CA VAL A 54 -17.07 -6.15 -12.18
C VAL A 54 -15.90 -6.33 -11.21
N ARG A 55 -16.05 -5.84 -9.97
CA ARG A 55 -15.03 -5.99 -8.92
C ARG A 55 -14.78 -7.46 -8.57
N LYS A 56 -15.83 -8.27 -8.44
CA LYS A 56 -15.72 -9.74 -8.19
C LYS A 56 -14.96 -10.44 -9.32
N ARG A 57 -15.30 -10.17 -10.57
CA ARG A 57 -14.60 -10.73 -11.75
C ARG A 57 -13.13 -10.34 -11.77
N LYS A 58 -12.81 -9.06 -11.55
CA LYS A 58 -11.41 -8.59 -11.47
C LYS A 58 -10.63 -9.28 -10.35
N ARG A 59 -11.22 -9.46 -9.17
CA ARG A 59 -10.57 -10.20 -8.06
C ARG A 59 -10.30 -11.67 -8.41
N ALA A 60 -11.22 -12.34 -9.09
CA ALA A 60 -11.01 -13.71 -9.56
C ALA A 60 -9.88 -13.79 -10.59
N GLN A 61 -9.84 -12.87 -11.55
CA GLN A 61 -8.76 -12.79 -12.56
C GLN A 61 -7.39 -12.51 -11.94
N PHE A 62 -7.35 -11.70 -10.88
CA PHE A 62 -6.10 -11.35 -10.20
C PHE A 62 -5.34 -12.56 -9.70
N ALA A 63 -6.04 -13.62 -9.24
CA ALA A 63 -5.38 -14.83 -8.73
C ALA A 63 -4.40 -15.44 -9.75
N LYS A 64 -4.77 -15.46 -11.04
CA LYS A 64 -3.91 -15.97 -12.13
C LYS A 64 -2.79 -14.98 -12.46
N ILE A 65 -3.14 -13.71 -12.69
CA ILE A 65 -2.19 -12.68 -13.15
C ILE A 65 -1.13 -12.39 -12.07
N ARG A 66 -1.49 -12.49 -10.78
CA ARG A 66 -0.55 -12.37 -9.65
C ARG A 66 0.57 -13.41 -9.73
N VAL A 67 0.24 -14.66 -10.07
CA VAL A 67 1.24 -15.74 -10.20
C VAL A 67 2.21 -15.42 -11.34
N GLU A 68 1.71 -14.92 -12.46
CA GLU A 68 2.52 -14.50 -13.62
C GLU A 68 3.42 -13.31 -13.28
N PHE A 69 2.88 -12.30 -12.58
CA PHE A 69 3.65 -11.15 -12.10
C PHE A 69 4.80 -11.55 -11.18
N LEU A 70 4.55 -12.45 -10.21
CA LEU A 70 5.61 -12.91 -9.31
C LEU A 70 6.70 -13.68 -10.05
N LYS A 71 6.33 -14.53 -11.02
CA LYS A 71 7.32 -15.24 -11.87
C LYS A 71 8.16 -14.25 -12.68
N GLU A 72 7.53 -13.17 -13.16
CA GLU A 72 8.23 -12.09 -13.86
C GLU A 72 9.27 -11.42 -12.96
N LEU A 73 8.87 -11.02 -11.75
CA LEU A 73 9.78 -10.45 -10.76
C LEU A 73 10.93 -11.40 -10.41
N GLY A 74 10.63 -12.68 -10.20
CA GLY A 74 11.63 -13.68 -9.87
C GLY A 74 12.68 -13.88 -10.96
N ARG A 75 12.33 -13.66 -12.24
CA ARG A 75 13.27 -13.79 -13.36
C ARG A 75 14.06 -12.52 -13.61
N ASN A 76 13.42 -11.36 -13.52
CA ASN A 76 13.96 -10.12 -14.07
C ASN A 76 14.30 -9.04 -13.02
N HIS A 77 13.89 -9.22 -11.77
CA HIS A 77 14.05 -8.23 -10.69
C HIS A 77 14.70 -8.80 -9.42
N GLU A 78 15.54 -9.82 -9.56
CA GLU A 78 16.13 -10.52 -8.41
C GLU A 78 16.98 -9.59 -7.53
N ALA A 79 17.69 -8.62 -8.13
CA ALA A 79 18.49 -7.66 -7.39
C ALA A 79 17.62 -6.79 -6.47
N GLU A 80 16.49 -6.30 -6.96
CA GLU A 80 15.53 -5.49 -6.21
C GLU A 80 14.83 -6.32 -5.13
N LEU A 81 14.53 -7.60 -5.40
CA LEU A 81 13.97 -8.50 -4.38
C LEU A 81 14.95 -8.68 -3.21
N ARG A 82 16.25 -8.86 -3.51
CA ARG A 82 17.31 -8.93 -2.48
C ARG A 82 17.44 -7.61 -1.74
N GLU A 83 17.41 -6.49 -2.46
CA GLU A 83 17.49 -5.15 -1.87
C GLU A 83 16.31 -4.89 -0.94
N MET A 84 15.11 -5.36 -1.27
CA MET A 84 13.93 -5.30 -0.39
C MET A 84 14.12 -6.11 0.90
N GLY A 85 15.05 -7.07 0.92
CA GLY A 85 15.39 -7.89 2.09
C GLY A 85 14.91 -9.33 1.99
N MET A 86 14.54 -9.81 0.80
CA MET A 86 14.14 -11.20 0.60
C MET A 86 15.33 -12.16 0.68
N SER A 87 15.13 -13.29 1.35
CA SER A 87 16.11 -14.38 1.36
C SER A 87 16.11 -15.17 0.04
N GLU A 88 17.12 -16.02 -0.18
CA GLU A 88 17.13 -16.98 -1.29
C GLU A 88 15.87 -17.84 -1.35
N LYS A 89 15.38 -18.25 -0.17
CA LYS A 89 14.19 -19.09 -0.04
C LYS A 89 12.95 -18.32 -0.51
N ASP A 90 12.86 -17.04 -0.17
CA ASP A 90 11.74 -16.18 -0.58
C ASP A 90 11.78 -15.95 -2.09
N ILE A 91 12.95 -15.63 -2.65
CA ILE A 91 13.13 -15.44 -4.10
C ILE A 91 12.77 -16.71 -4.87
N LYS A 92 13.12 -17.90 -4.36
CA LYS A 92 12.67 -19.18 -4.95
C LYS A 92 11.15 -19.35 -4.94
N GLN A 93 10.45 -18.84 -3.92
CA GLN A 93 8.98 -18.86 -3.90
C GLN A 93 8.40 -17.87 -4.92
N VAL A 94 8.98 -16.66 -5.00
CA VAL A 94 8.59 -15.64 -6.02
C VAL A 94 8.75 -16.21 -7.42
N LYS A 95 9.88 -16.85 -7.74
CA LYS A 95 10.13 -17.55 -9.01
C LYS A 95 9.12 -18.66 -9.33
N LYS A 96 8.47 -19.24 -8.32
CA LYS A 96 7.38 -20.22 -8.49
C LYS A 96 6.00 -19.57 -8.63
N GLY A 97 5.90 -18.26 -8.42
CA GLY A 97 4.65 -17.50 -8.45
C GLY A 97 3.91 -17.50 -7.12
N THR A 98 4.61 -17.72 -6.01
CA THR A 98 4.04 -17.76 -4.65
C THR A 98 4.51 -16.54 -3.86
N ASN A 99 3.61 -15.94 -3.06
CA ASN A 99 3.98 -14.85 -2.17
C ASN A 99 4.85 -15.40 -1.04
N PRO A 100 6.03 -14.82 -0.77
CA PRO A 100 6.76 -15.10 0.45
C PRO A 100 6.03 -14.55 1.67
N ASN A 101 6.30 -15.11 2.85
CA ASN A 101 5.71 -14.65 4.10
C ASN A 101 6.06 -13.19 4.39
N GLY A 102 5.08 -12.39 4.78
CA GLY A 102 5.27 -10.97 5.09
C GLY A 102 5.19 -10.02 3.89
N TYR A 103 5.00 -10.55 2.67
CA TYR A 103 4.91 -9.77 1.44
C TYR A 103 3.60 -10.02 0.69
N ASN A 104 3.10 -8.99 0.01
CA ASN A 104 1.92 -9.06 -0.84
C ASN A 104 2.11 -8.31 -2.16
N VAL A 105 1.44 -8.81 -3.19
CA VAL A 105 1.26 -8.08 -4.45
C VAL A 105 0.11 -7.10 -4.24
N HIS A 106 0.42 -5.82 -4.32
CA HIS A 106 -0.49 -4.71 -4.11
C HIS A 106 -0.89 -4.07 -5.44
N HIS A 107 -2.18 -3.73 -5.57
CA HIS A 107 -2.67 -2.85 -6.63
C HIS A 107 -2.43 -1.39 -6.24
N LYS A 108 -1.54 -0.69 -6.95
CA LYS A 108 -1.25 0.75 -6.74
C LYS A 108 -2.52 1.60 -6.86
N PHE A 109 -3.32 1.32 -7.89
CA PHE A 109 -4.69 1.78 -8.02
C PHE A 109 -5.66 0.62 -7.73
N PRO A 110 -6.40 0.64 -6.61
CA PRO A 110 -7.25 -0.47 -6.20
C PRO A 110 -8.41 -0.76 -7.16
N ILE A 111 -8.82 -2.03 -7.24
CA ILE A 111 -10.04 -2.47 -7.95
C ILE A 111 -11.29 -1.73 -7.45
N HIS A 112 -11.31 -1.30 -6.18
CA HIS A 112 -12.42 -0.51 -5.62
C HIS A 112 -12.65 0.81 -6.35
N GLY A 113 -11.59 1.44 -6.88
CA GLY A 113 -11.65 2.71 -7.59
C GLY A 113 -11.65 2.60 -9.11
N GLY A 114 -11.67 1.38 -9.65
CA GLY A 114 -11.59 1.15 -11.10
C GLY A 114 -10.27 0.60 -11.59
N GLY A 115 -9.28 0.42 -10.70
CA GLY A 115 -7.98 -0.15 -11.03
C GLY A 115 -8.04 -1.48 -11.80
N GLN A 116 -7.03 -1.70 -12.63
CA GLN A 116 -6.96 -2.81 -13.57
C GLN A 116 -5.95 -3.87 -13.11
N ASN A 117 -6.05 -5.08 -13.67
CA ASN A 117 -5.12 -6.17 -13.39
C ASN A 117 -3.99 -6.18 -14.41
N GLU A 118 -3.05 -5.27 -14.25
CA GLU A 118 -1.91 -5.08 -15.15
C GLU A 118 -0.63 -4.93 -14.33
N PHE A 119 0.51 -5.38 -14.87
CA PHE A 119 1.77 -5.36 -14.14
C PHE A 119 2.21 -3.93 -13.76
N SER A 120 1.93 -2.95 -14.62
CA SER A 120 2.15 -1.52 -14.35
C SER A 120 1.43 -1.04 -13.09
N ASN A 121 0.27 -1.63 -12.77
CA ASN A 121 -0.55 -1.33 -11.60
C ASN A 121 -0.18 -2.20 -10.38
N PHE A 122 0.80 -3.09 -10.48
CA PHE A 122 1.19 -3.99 -9.41
C PHE A 122 2.55 -3.63 -8.81
N ILE A 123 2.68 -3.88 -7.52
CA ILE A 123 3.95 -3.83 -6.82
C ILE A 123 4.02 -4.94 -5.78
N LEU A 124 5.14 -5.64 -5.68
CA LEU A 124 5.43 -6.53 -4.57
C LEU A 124 6.03 -5.73 -3.42
N MET A 125 5.41 -5.78 -2.25
CA MET A 125 5.83 -4.99 -1.09
C MET A 125 5.53 -5.70 0.24
N PRO A 126 6.17 -5.31 1.35
CA PRO A 126 5.85 -5.87 2.66
C PRO A 126 4.48 -5.40 3.16
N ILE A 127 3.85 -6.22 4.00
CA ILE A 127 2.47 -6.00 4.48
C ILE A 127 2.35 -4.72 5.31
N LYS A 128 3.36 -4.39 6.11
CA LYS A 128 3.33 -3.21 6.99
C LYS A 128 3.17 -1.92 6.19
N GLU A 129 4.03 -1.72 5.19
CA GLU A 129 3.99 -0.54 4.33
C GLU A 129 2.73 -0.52 3.47
N HIS A 130 2.27 -1.69 3.02
CA HIS A 130 0.99 -1.83 2.31
C HIS A 130 -0.17 -1.28 3.14
N ASP A 131 -0.31 -1.72 4.39
CA ASP A 131 -1.41 -1.32 5.26
C ASP A 131 -1.32 0.17 5.60
N GLU A 132 -0.10 0.70 5.78
CA GLU A 132 0.12 2.12 6.01
C GLU A 132 -0.35 2.99 4.83
N LEU A 133 -0.09 2.58 3.58
CA LEU A 133 -0.58 3.28 2.39
C LEU A 133 -2.11 3.34 2.35
N HIS A 134 -2.79 2.25 2.68
CA HIS A 134 -4.26 2.22 2.74
C HIS A 134 -4.78 3.11 3.86
N HIS A 135 -4.32 2.89 5.09
CA HIS A 135 -4.91 3.52 6.26
C HIS A 135 -4.63 5.02 6.34
N LYS A 136 -3.45 5.47 5.88
CA LYS A 136 -3.10 6.89 5.94
C LYS A 136 -3.62 7.69 4.75
N VAL A 137 -3.64 7.09 3.55
CA VAL A 137 -3.95 7.84 2.32
C VAL A 137 -5.30 7.43 1.74
N MET A 138 -5.49 6.16 1.39
CA MET A 138 -6.63 5.75 0.57
C MET A 138 -7.95 5.63 1.35
N ASP A 139 -7.97 4.86 2.44
CA ASP A 139 -9.18 4.55 3.21
C ASP A 139 -9.93 5.80 3.70
N PRO A 140 -9.26 6.84 4.25
CA PRO A 140 -9.95 8.04 4.70
C PRO A 140 -10.82 8.65 3.59
N GLN A 141 -10.33 8.66 2.36
CA GLN A 141 -10.99 9.31 1.23
C GLN A 141 -12.17 8.52 0.67
N VAL A 142 -12.16 7.17 0.80
CA VAL A 142 -13.04 6.28 0.00
C VAL A 142 -13.89 5.30 0.81
N GLN A 143 -13.69 5.18 2.13
CA GLN A 143 -14.34 4.15 2.98
C GLN A 143 -15.88 4.13 2.91
N ASN A 144 -16.51 5.27 2.63
CA ASN A 144 -17.98 5.42 2.59
C ASN A 144 -18.55 5.48 1.18
N MET A 145 -17.73 5.30 0.13
CA MET A 145 -18.21 5.38 -1.24
C MET A 145 -19.00 4.13 -1.63
N GLN A 146 -20.09 4.35 -2.36
CA GLN A 146 -20.97 3.33 -2.90
C GLN A 146 -20.75 3.13 -4.39
N THR A 147 -21.35 2.08 -4.94
CA THR A 147 -21.25 1.77 -6.38
C THR A 147 -21.80 2.92 -7.21
N GLY A 148 -21.01 3.41 -8.17
CA GLY A 148 -21.37 4.54 -9.03
C GLY A 148 -20.85 5.90 -8.53
N ASP A 149 -20.40 6.01 -7.29
CA ASP A 149 -19.81 7.26 -6.77
C ASP A 149 -18.53 7.61 -7.52
N LYS A 150 -18.39 8.91 -7.82
CA LYS A 150 -17.22 9.48 -8.50
C LYS A 150 -16.61 10.62 -7.69
N LYS A 151 -15.30 10.62 -7.54
CA LYS A 151 -14.56 11.69 -6.85
C LYS A 151 -13.09 11.69 -7.29
N LYS A 152 -12.43 12.85 -7.19
CA LYS A 152 -10.96 12.93 -7.29
C LYS A 152 -10.32 12.47 -5.98
N VAL A 153 -9.46 11.47 -6.06
CA VAL A 153 -8.83 10.82 -4.91
C VAL A 153 -7.33 10.89 -5.08
N ILE A 154 -6.62 11.18 -3.99
CA ILE A 154 -5.16 11.11 -3.95
C ILE A 154 -4.74 9.69 -3.61
N ILE A 155 -3.86 9.09 -4.41
CA ILE A 155 -3.30 7.77 -4.16
C ILE A 155 -1.77 7.83 -4.10
N PRO A 156 -1.14 6.94 -3.31
CA PRO A 156 0.30 6.73 -3.38
C PRO A 156 0.66 5.98 -4.67
N TRP A 157 1.58 6.54 -5.46
CA TRP A 157 1.99 5.98 -6.76
C TRP A 157 3.51 5.87 -6.89
N THR A 158 3.94 4.80 -7.56
CA THR A 158 5.31 4.60 -8.05
C THR A 158 5.27 3.77 -9.33
N ASP A 159 6.24 3.93 -10.21
CA ASP A 159 6.36 3.12 -11.43
C ASP A 159 7.11 1.80 -11.17
N ASP A 160 7.72 1.64 -9.99
CA ASP A 160 8.43 0.41 -9.61
C ASP A 160 7.48 -0.79 -9.48
N MET A 161 8.00 -1.99 -9.77
CA MET A 161 7.29 -3.26 -9.57
C MET A 161 7.71 -3.98 -8.27
N VAL A 162 8.84 -3.60 -7.68
CA VAL A 162 9.33 -4.10 -6.39
C VAL A 162 9.54 -2.93 -5.46
N TYR A 163 9.01 -3.02 -4.24
CA TYR A 163 9.25 -2.03 -3.22
C TYR A 163 10.70 -2.06 -2.75
N VAL A 164 11.34 -0.90 -2.76
CA VAL A 164 12.63 -0.68 -2.12
C VAL A 164 12.48 0.52 -1.21
N SER A 165 12.89 0.38 0.06
CA SER A 165 12.73 1.46 1.03
C SER A 165 13.43 2.75 0.56
N PRO A 166 12.89 3.93 0.89
CA PRO A 166 13.50 5.20 0.48
C PRO A 166 14.96 5.35 0.92
N GLU A 167 15.29 4.84 2.10
CA GLU A 167 16.65 4.83 2.65
C GLU A 167 17.62 4.06 1.75
N LYS A 168 17.24 2.85 1.33
CA LYS A 168 18.05 2.01 0.43
C LYS A 168 18.18 2.64 -0.96
N LYS A 169 17.08 3.19 -1.50
CA LYS A 169 17.13 3.94 -2.78
C LYS A 169 18.09 5.11 -2.73
N LYS A 170 18.07 5.91 -1.65
CA LYS A 170 18.99 7.04 -1.45
C LYS A 170 20.44 6.57 -1.33
N ALA A 171 20.69 5.52 -0.56
CA ALA A 171 22.03 4.94 -0.43
C ALA A 171 22.59 4.49 -1.80
N ARG A 172 21.77 3.84 -2.64
CA ARG A 172 22.13 3.43 -3.99
C ARG A 172 22.46 4.61 -4.90
N GLN A 173 21.64 5.66 -4.87
CA GLN A 173 21.88 6.89 -5.64
C GLN A 173 23.18 7.58 -5.22
N ASN A 174 23.43 7.70 -3.91
CA ASN A 174 24.65 8.29 -3.38
C ASN A 174 25.89 7.49 -3.79
N ALA A 175 25.84 6.16 -3.67
CA ALA A 175 26.93 5.29 -4.11
C ALA A 175 27.23 5.45 -5.61
N ALA A 176 26.18 5.53 -6.45
CA ALA A 176 26.35 5.74 -7.90
C ALA A 176 26.96 7.11 -8.24
N ILE A 177 26.62 8.17 -7.50
CA ILE A 177 27.21 9.50 -7.65
C ILE A 177 28.70 9.46 -7.31
N ILE A 178 29.07 8.85 -6.18
CA ILE A 178 30.47 8.71 -5.73
C ILE A 178 31.28 7.92 -6.76
N ALA A 179 30.77 6.80 -7.26
CA ALA A 179 31.44 6.00 -8.28
C ALA A 179 31.65 6.77 -9.59
N LYS A 180 30.65 7.54 -10.04
CA LYS A 180 30.77 8.43 -11.22
C LYS A 180 31.80 9.53 -11.01
N ALA A 181 31.88 10.11 -9.82
CA ALA A 181 32.87 11.13 -9.50
C ALA A 181 34.29 10.54 -9.54
N ALA A 182 34.50 9.37 -8.92
CA ALA A 182 35.80 8.69 -8.89
C ALA A 182 36.32 8.30 -10.28
N ASN A 183 35.43 7.94 -11.21
CA ASN A 183 35.79 7.61 -12.59
C ASN A 183 36.03 8.83 -13.49
N ARG A 184 35.58 10.03 -13.11
CA ARG A 184 35.85 11.27 -13.86
C ARG A 184 37.16 11.96 -13.42
N SER A 185 37.69 11.56 -12.27
CA SER A 185 38.97 12.03 -11.72
C SER A 185 40.17 11.14 -12.08
N ARG A 186 39.97 10.16 -12.98
CA ARG A 186 41.00 9.33 -13.59
C ARG A 186 41.04 9.62 -15.08
#